data_AF-A0A1J3J2P0-F1
#
_entry.id   AF-A0A1J3J2P0-F1
#
_cell.length_a   1.000
_cell.length_b   1.000
_cell.length_c   1.000
_cell.angle_alpha   90.00
_cell.angle_beta   90.00
_cell.angle_gamma   90.00
#
_symmetry.space_group_name_H-M   'P 1'
#
loop_
_entity.id
_entity.type
_entity.pdbx_description
1 polymer ?
#
loop_
_entity_poly.entity_id
_entity_poly.type
_entity_poly.pdbx_seq_one_letter_code
_entity_poly.pdbx_strand_id
1 'polypeptide(L)'
;EFAEYQVCVDIFITSQAYVDMASISVIPRTTGGQVYYYYSFSALSDPPKLYNDLKWNITRPQGFEAVMRVRCSQGIQVQDYSGNFCKRIPTDIDLPAIDCDKAVMVTLKHDDKLQDGAECAFQCALLYTTIDGERRIRISTLSLPCTNMLSNLFRAADLDSQFACMLKQAANEIPSKALPLVKEQASNGCINALYAYRKFCATVTSSGQLILPEALKLLPLYTLALTKSVGLRTDGRIDGRSFWINYVSSLSTPLAVPLVYPRMISVHNLDAKDNEESVLPPPIPLSSEHLSNDGVYFLENGEDGLLYVGESVESDILQKLFGVPSAAEIRSQYVLQQYDNQLSKKF
;
A
#
# COMPACT_ATOMS: atom_id res chain seq x y z
N GLU A 1 15.28 21.07 -11.95
CA GLU A 1 15.77 22.03 -10.96
C GLU A 1 16.02 21.40 -9.58
N PHE A 2 15.06 21.22 -8.67
CA PHE A 2 15.36 20.70 -7.30
C PHE A 2 16.16 19.40 -7.28
N ALA A 3 15.75 18.41 -8.08
CA ALA A 3 16.46 17.14 -8.17
C ALA A 3 17.90 17.30 -8.70
N GLU A 4 18.19 18.31 -9.54
CA GLU A 4 19.54 18.61 -10.07
C GLU A 4 20.48 19.07 -8.97
N TYR A 5 19.95 19.81 -7.99
CA TYR A 5 20.66 20.26 -6.80
C TYR A 5 20.54 19.29 -5.62
N GLN A 6 20.06 18.06 -5.85
CA GLN A 6 19.87 17.04 -4.81
C GLN A 6 18.98 17.50 -3.64
N VAL A 7 17.99 18.36 -3.94
CA VAL A 7 17.02 18.83 -2.96
C VAL A 7 15.78 17.95 -3.02
N CYS A 8 15.37 17.44 -1.85
CA CYS A 8 14.10 16.76 -1.64
C CYS A 8 13.07 17.71 -1.01
N VAL A 9 11.81 17.61 -1.45
CA VAL A 9 10.70 18.39 -0.92
C VAL A 9 9.60 17.45 -0.44
N ASP A 10 9.25 17.55 0.84
CA ASP A 10 8.06 16.97 1.42
C ASP A 10 7.03 18.08 1.65
N ILE A 11 5.74 17.83 1.40
CA ILE A 11 4.68 18.85 1.49
C ILE A 11 3.58 18.37 2.44
N PHE A 12 3.26 19.17 3.45
CA PHE A 12 2.14 18.95 4.36
C PHE A 12 1.01 19.91 4.00
N ILE A 13 -0.15 19.38 3.63
CA ILE A 13 -1.30 20.15 3.13
C ILE A 13 -2.46 19.97 4.08
N THR A 14 -2.80 21.01 4.82
CA THR A 14 -4.04 21.12 5.59
C THR A 14 -5.02 21.97 4.81
N SER A 15 -6.06 21.34 4.24
CA SER A 15 -7.03 22.07 3.41
C SER A 15 -8.45 21.53 3.60
N GLN A 16 -9.42 22.42 3.43
CA GLN A 16 -10.84 22.10 3.32
C GLN A 16 -11.38 22.34 1.89
N ALA A 17 -10.56 22.96 1.03
CA ALA A 17 -10.90 23.34 -0.33
C ALA A 17 -10.01 22.62 -1.35
N TYR A 18 -10.35 22.79 -2.63
CA TYR A 18 -9.53 22.32 -3.74
C TYR A 18 -8.15 22.99 -3.74
N VAL A 19 -7.09 22.21 -3.96
CA VAL A 19 -5.69 22.66 -3.90
C VAL A 19 -4.92 22.39 -5.21
N ASP A 20 -5.51 21.65 -6.15
CA ASP A 20 -4.81 21.12 -7.32
C ASP A 20 -3.64 20.21 -6.97
N MET A 21 -3.97 19.11 -6.29
CA MET A 21 -3.01 18.10 -5.83
C MET A 21 -2.17 17.51 -6.97
N ALA A 22 -2.74 17.44 -8.18
CA ALA A 22 -2.03 16.93 -9.36
C ALA A 22 -0.77 17.73 -9.65
N SER A 23 -0.87 19.06 -9.62
CA SER A 23 0.27 19.96 -9.88
C SER A 23 1.27 19.98 -8.73
N ILE A 24 0.78 20.10 -7.49
CA ILE A 24 1.65 20.20 -6.30
C ILE A 24 2.50 18.95 -6.10
N SER A 25 1.92 17.78 -6.35
CA SER A 25 2.57 16.50 -6.13
C SER A 25 3.74 16.20 -7.08
N VAL A 26 3.88 16.93 -8.19
CA VAL A 26 4.97 16.75 -9.15
C VAL A 26 6.34 16.96 -8.48
N ILE A 27 6.45 17.94 -7.58
CA ILE A 27 7.73 18.25 -6.93
C ILE A 27 8.14 17.10 -6.01
N PRO A 28 7.36 16.71 -4.98
CA PRO A 28 7.75 15.59 -4.11
C PRO A 28 7.94 14.29 -4.89
N ARG A 29 7.10 14.01 -5.89
CA ARG A 29 7.23 12.81 -6.71
C ARG A 29 8.57 12.75 -7.44
N THR A 30 9.04 13.86 -8.01
CA THR A 30 10.30 13.89 -8.78
C THR A 30 11.53 13.99 -7.88
N THR A 31 11.41 14.54 -6.68
CA THR A 31 12.54 14.67 -5.76
C THR A 31 12.69 13.51 -4.78
N GLY A 32 11.83 12.48 -4.90
CA GLY A 32 11.81 11.38 -3.94
C GLY A 32 11.28 11.79 -2.56
N GLY A 33 10.42 12.80 -2.50
CA GLY A 33 9.67 13.22 -1.33
C GLY A 33 8.26 12.60 -1.26
N GLN A 34 7.43 13.14 -0.37
CA GLN A 34 6.08 12.71 -0.05
C GLN A 34 5.14 13.91 0.08
N VAL A 35 3.86 13.69 -0.24
CA VAL A 35 2.79 14.62 0.10
C VAL A 35 2.01 14.02 1.26
N TYR A 36 1.76 14.81 2.29
CA TYR A 36 0.87 14.50 3.39
C TYR A 36 -0.39 15.34 3.24
N TYR A 37 -1.54 14.70 3.07
CA TYR A 37 -2.79 15.38 2.76
C TYR A 37 -3.83 15.19 3.86
N TYR A 38 -4.11 16.27 4.58
CA TYR A 38 -5.12 16.31 5.63
C TYR A 38 -6.34 17.06 5.11
N TYR A 39 -7.24 16.31 4.45
CA TYR A 39 -8.45 16.90 3.91
C TYR A 39 -9.56 16.99 4.96
N SER A 40 -10.24 18.14 4.96
CA SER A 40 -11.21 18.52 5.97
C SER A 40 -10.56 18.63 7.35
N PHE A 41 -9.30 19.08 7.37
CA PHE A 41 -8.49 19.20 8.58
C PHE A 41 -9.25 19.94 9.68
N SER A 42 -9.34 19.30 10.84
CA SER A 42 -9.84 19.86 12.08
C SER A 42 -8.67 20.08 13.05
N ALA A 43 -8.50 21.32 13.48
CA ALA A 43 -7.55 21.67 14.53
C ALA A 43 -7.88 21.04 15.90
N LEU A 44 -9.04 20.39 16.04
CA LEU A 44 -9.44 19.68 17.25
C LEU A 44 -9.01 18.21 17.23
N SER A 45 -9.27 17.49 16.14
CA SER A 45 -9.07 16.02 16.07
C SER A 45 -7.75 15.60 15.42
N ASP A 46 -7.26 16.38 14.45
CA ASP A 46 -6.19 15.96 13.56
C ASP A 46 -4.76 16.40 13.96
N PRO A 47 -4.51 17.31 14.93
CA PRO A 47 -3.14 17.63 15.36
C PRO A 47 -2.28 16.42 15.74
N PRO A 48 -2.79 15.35 16.40
CA PRO A 48 -1.98 14.18 16.69
C PRO A 48 -1.45 13.46 15.44
N LYS A 49 -2.28 13.34 14.39
CA LYS A 49 -1.86 12.72 13.10
C LYS A 49 -0.75 13.56 12.47
N LEU A 50 -0.98 14.87 12.32
CA LEU A 50 0.00 15.80 11.76
C LEU A 50 1.31 15.81 12.55
N TYR A 51 1.24 15.83 13.89
CA TYR A 51 2.42 15.80 14.76
C TYR A 51 3.23 14.51 14.56
N ASN A 52 2.56 13.36 14.55
CA ASN A 52 3.23 12.07 14.37
C ASN A 52 3.86 11.94 12.98
N ASP A 53 3.16 12.36 11.94
CA ASP A 53 3.67 12.35 10.57
C ASP A 53 4.87 13.28 10.41
N LEU A 54 4.81 14.48 10.98
CA LEU A 54 5.93 15.44 10.95
C LEU A 54 7.13 14.90 11.75
N LYS A 55 6.89 14.36 12.95
CA LYS A 55 7.93 13.75 13.76
C LYS A 55 8.59 12.59 13.02
N TRP A 56 7.81 11.69 12.42
CA TRP A 56 8.33 10.56 11.66
C TRP A 56 9.10 11.03 10.42
N ASN A 57 8.55 11.98 9.66
CA ASN A 57 9.18 12.56 8.47
C ASN A 57 10.60 13.09 8.77
N ILE A 58 10.79 13.77 9.91
CA ILE A 58 12.08 14.33 10.33
C ILE A 58 13.03 13.27 10.88
N THR A 59 12.50 12.28 11.61
CA THR A 59 13.31 11.33 12.41
C THR A 59 13.60 10.01 11.69
N ARG A 60 12.86 9.66 10.64
CA ARG A 60 13.00 8.39 9.94
C ARG A 60 14.39 8.22 9.31
N PRO A 61 14.89 6.98 9.20
CA PRO A 61 16.10 6.69 8.45
C PRO A 61 15.96 7.12 6.99
N GLN A 62 16.89 7.98 6.54
CA GLN A 62 16.93 8.48 5.18
C GLN A 62 18.37 8.62 4.66
N GLY A 63 18.51 8.59 3.35
CA GLY A 63 19.76 8.83 2.62
C GLY A 63 19.56 9.91 1.56
N PHE A 64 20.63 10.63 1.25
CA PHE A 64 20.63 11.76 0.31
C PHE A 64 21.51 11.49 -0.90
N GLU A 65 21.32 12.30 -1.95
CA GLU A 65 22.13 12.30 -3.16
C GLU A 65 22.28 10.89 -3.76
N ALA A 66 21.19 10.14 -3.71
CA ALA A 66 21.22 8.71 -3.94
C ALA A 66 21.09 8.39 -5.43
N VAL A 67 21.80 7.37 -5.87
CA VAL A 67 21.69 6.79 -7.20
C VAL A 67 21.46 5.30 -7.03
N MET A 68 20.37 4.80 -7.61
CA MET A 68 20.02 3.39 -7.56
C MET A 68 20.14 2.76 -8.94
N ARG A 69 20.73 1.58 -8.99
CA ARG A 69 20.81 0.76 -10.20
C ARG A 69 20.53 -0.70 -9.88
N VAL A 70 19.67 -1.32 -10.68
CA VAL A 70 19.45 -2.76 -10.65
C VAL A 70 20.20 -3.44 -11.80
N ARG A 71 20.92 -4.50 -11.46
CA ARG A 71 21.58 -5.41 -12.39
C ARG A 71 20.94 -6.79 -12.28
N CYS A 72 20.92 -7.52 -13.38
CA CYS A 72 20.37 -8.87 -13.45
C CYS A 72 21.32 -9.78 -14.22
N SER A 73 21.23 -11.09 -13.97
CA SER A 73 21.96 -12.10 -14.74
C SER A 73 21.61 -12.05 -16.23
N GLN A 74 22.49 -12.62 -17.06
CA GLN A 74 22.28 -12.75 -18.50
C GLN A 74 20.95 -13.41 -18.83
N GLY A 75 20.27 -12.90 -19.87
CA GLY A 75 18.95 -13.35 -20.30
C GLY A 75 17.79 -12.56 -19.70
N ILE A 76 18.04 -11.71 -18.71
CA ILE A 76 17.08 -10.71 -18.22
C ILE A 76 17.70 -9.32 -18.34
N GLN A 77 16.85 -8.32 -18.60
CA GLN A 77 17.22 -6.91 -18.56
C GLN A 77 16.16 -6.10 -17.81
N VAL A 78 16.58 -5.00 -17.20
CA VAL A 78 15.67 -4.02 -16.60
C VAL A 78 14.94 -3.28 -17.73
N GLN A 79 13.61 -3.34 -17.73
CA GLN A 79 12.76 -2.66 -18.70
C GLN A 79 12.44 -1.25 -18.24
N ASP A 80 11.96 -1.09 -17.01
CA ASP A 80 11.58 0.20 -16.47
C ASP A 80 11.59 0.24 -14.94
N TYR A 81 11.58 1.45 -14.39
CA TYR A 81 11.44 1.72 -12.97
C TYR A 81 10.14 2.50 -12.72
N SER A 82 9.50 2.28 -11.58
CA SER A 82 8.28 3.00 -11.17
C SER A 82 8.35 3.35 -9.69
N GLY A 83 8.14 4.62 -9.37
CA GLY A 83 8.30 5.16 -8.02
C GLY A 83 8.44 6.68 -8.02
N ASN A 84 8.83 7.23 -6.86
CA ASN A 84 9.11 8.66 -6.70
C ASN A 84 10.62 8.89 -6.83
N PHE A 85 11.05 9.33 -8.00
CA PHE A 85 12.45 9.62 -8.32
C PHE A 85 12.55 10.49 -9.58
N CYS A 86 13.75 10.96 -9.86
CA CYS A 86 14.09 11.61 -11.12
C CYS A 86 14.83 10.61 -12.02
N LYS A 87 14.44 10.50 -13.29
CA LYS A 87 15.09 9.63 -14.27
C LYS A 87 15.81 10.50 -15.30
N ARG A 88 17.14 10.61 -15.21
CA ARG A 88 17.97 11.34 -16.19
C ARG A 88 18.53 10.42 -17.26
N ILE A 89 18.96 9.24 -16.85
CA ILE A 89 19.47 8.19 -17.72
C ILE A 89 18.56 6.96 -17.65
N PRO A 90 18.45 6.17 -18.73
CA PRO A 90 17.56 5.01 -18.73
C PRO A 90 17.91 3.93 -17.70
N THR A 91 19.18 3.82 -17.31
CA THR A 91 19.70 2.68 -16.53
C THR A 91 19.69 2.91 -15.02
N ASP A 92 19.79 4.16 -14.60
CA ASP A 92 19.98 4.55 -13.20
C ASP A 92 18.89 5.55 -12.81
N ILE A 93 18.42 5.50 -11.56
CA ILE A 93 17.46 6.47 -11.04
C ILE A 93 18.14 7.37 -10.02
N ASP A 94 17.89 8.67 -10.14
CA ASP A 94 18.39 9.70 -9.24
C ASP A 94 17.33 9.96 -8.16
N LEU A 95 17.77 9.87 -6.91
CA LEU A 95 16.96 9.95 -5.70
C LEU A 95 17.56 11.03 -4.80
N PRO A 96 17.14 12.29 -4.91
CA PRO A 96 17.64 13.37 -4.05
C PRO A 96 17.55 13.01 -2.56
N ALA A 97 16.45 12.37 -2.16
CA ALA A 97 16.36 11.61 -0.92
C ALA A 97 15.63 10.28 -1.13
N ILE A 98 15.92 9.31 -0.26
CA ILE A 98 15.21 8.04 -0.13
C ILE A 98 15.11 7.69 1.36
N ASP A 99 13.95 7.25 1.81
CA ASP A 99 13.69 6.84 3.19
C ASP A 99 13.30 5.36 3.28
N CYS A 100 13.08 4.89 4.51
CA CYS A 100 12.72 3.50 4.80
C CYS A 100 11.31 3.09 4.37
N ASP A 101 10.41 4.04 4.08
CA ASP A 101 9.00 3.75 3.79
C ASP A 101 8.75 3.58 2.28
N LYS A 102 9.62 4.18 1.47
CA LYS A 102 9.51 4.20 0.01
C LYS A 102 9.93 2.87 -0.62
N ALA A 103 9.14 2.40 -1.58
CA ALA A 103 9.49 1.25 -2.42
C ALA A 103 9.47 1.61 -3.91
N VAL A 104 10.52 1.20 -4.63
CA VAL A 104 10.63 1.32 -6.08
C VAL A 104 10.29 -0.01 -6.74
N MET A 105 9.39 0.01 -7.72
CA MET A 105 9.07 -1.15 -8.55
C MET A 105 10.01 -1.18 -9.76
N VAL A 106 10.53 -2.37 -10.08
CA VAL A 106 11.42 -2.59 -11.22
C VAL A 106 10.76 -3.62 -12.13
N THR A 107 10.44 -3.22 -13.36
CA THR A 107 9.91 -4.12 -14.36
C THR A 107 11.06 -4.76 -15.13
N LEU A 108 11.02 -6.08 -15.26
CA LEU A 108 12.04 -6.87 -15.93
C LEU A 108 11.46 -7.46 -17.22
N LYS A 109 12.31 -7.60 -18.25
CA LYS A 109 11.96 -8.30 -19.48
C LYS A 109 13.00 -9.37 -19.81
N HIS A 110 12.57 -10.43 -20.46
CA HIS A 110 13.47 -11.43 -21.02
C HIS A 110 14.23 -10.81 -22.20
N ASP A 111 15.54 -11.01 -22.21
CA ASP A 111 16.43 -10.63 -23.32
C ASP A 111 16.93 -11.86 -24.08
N ASP A 112 17.06 -12.99 -23.39
CA ASP A 112 17.43 -14.29 -23.95
C ASP A 112 16.74 -15.42 -23.17
N LYS A 113 16.94 -16.67 -23.60
CA LYS A 113 16.44 -17.86 -22.90
C LYS A 113 17.20 -18.07 -21.60
N LEU A 114 16.45 -18.35 -20.55
CA LEU A 114 16.99 -18.78 -19.27
C LEU A 114 17.07 -20.31 -19.23
N GLN A 115 18.16 -20.84 -18.68
CA GLN A 115 18.34 -22.29 -18.54
C GLN A 115 17.50 -22.80 -17.37
N ASP A 116 16.72 -23.86 -17.61
CA ASP A 116 15.91 -24.51 -16.57
C ASP A 116 16.80 -25.05 -15.44
N GLY A 117 16.44 -24.75 -14.19
CA GLY A 117 17.22 -25.11 -13.01
C GLY A 117 18.46 -24.23 -12.74
N ALA A 118 18.82 -23.32 -13.64
CA ALA A 118 19.88 -22.35 -13.37
C ALA A 118 19.41 -21.26 -12.39
N GLU A 119 20.37 -20.63 -11.71
CA GLU A 119 20.09 -19.47 -10.86
C GLU A 119 20.15 -18.16 -11.66
N CYS A 120 19.15 -17.32 -11.48
CA CYS A 120 19.13 -15.95 -11.96
C CYS A 120 19.22 -14.98 -10.78
N ALA A 121 20.25 -14.14 -10.79
CA ALA A 121 20.52 -13.20 -9.73
C ALA A 121 20.11 -11.77 -10.11
N PHE A 122 19.63 -11.04 -9.12
CA PHE A 122 19.27 -9.63 -9.18
C PHE A 122 20.06 -8.91 -8.10
N GLN A 123 20.71 -7.81 -8.47
CA GLN A 123 21.48 -7.01 -7.55
C GLN A 123 21.02 -5.55 -7.65
N CYS A 124 20.45 -5.05 -6.56
CA CYS A 124 20.19 -3.64 -6.38
C CYS A 124 21.38 -3.00 -5.68
N ALA A 125 21.97 -1.98 -6.30
CA ALA A 125 23.00 -1.15 -5.70
C ALA A 125 22.46 0.26 -5.51
N LEU A 126 22.47 0.73 -4.26
CA LEU A 126 22.09 2.08 -3.87
C LEU A 126 23.33 2.78 -3.32
N LEU A 127 23.87 3.72 -4.08
CA LEU A 127 24.92 4.64 -3.63
C LEU A 127 24.24 5.87 -3.02
N TYR A 128 24.56 6.24 -1.79
CA TYR A 128 23.90 7.36 -1.10
C TYR A 128 24.82 8.01 -0.05
N THR A 129 24.46 9.21 0.39
CA THR A 129 25.11 9.94 1.47
C THR A 129 24.24 9.81 2.74
N THR A 130 24.82 9.44 3.88
CA THR A 130 24.09 9.38 5.16
C THR A 130 23.82 10.77 5.73
N ILE A 131 22.98 10.86 6.75
CA ILE A 131 22.76 12.09 7.54
C ILE A 131 24.06 12.62 8.18
N ASP A 132 25.03 11.75 8.44
CA ASP A 132 26.34 12.09 9.02
C ASP A 132 27.36 12.52 7.95
N GLY A 133 26.97 12.57 6.67
CA GLY A 133 27.83 12.98 5.55
C GLY A 133 28.71 11.87 4.97
N GLU A 134 28.45 10.60 5.29
CA GLU A 134 29.25 9.49 4.78
C GLU A 134 28.69 8.95 3.46
N ARG A 135 29.55 8.78 2.45
CA ARG A 135 29.17 8.12 1.20
C ARG A 135 29.20 6.60 1.37
N ARG A 136 28.05 5.94 1.26
CA ARG A 136 27.88 4.49 1.44
C ARG A 136 27.24 3.84 0.22
N ILE A 137 27.50 2.55 0.05
CA ILE A 137 26.81 1.70 -0.92
C ILE A 137 26.05 0.62 -0.16
N ARG A 138 24.74 0.54 -0.37
CA ARG A 138 23.90 -0.57 0.08
C ARG A 138 23.67 -1.52 -1.10
N ILE A 139 23.97 -2.79 -0.89
CA ILE A 139 23.78 -3.86 -1.88
C ILE A 139 22.72 -4.84 -1.36
N SER A 140 21.69 -5.09 -2.17
CA SER A 140 20.73 -6.16 -1.95
C SER A 140 20.82 -7.14 -3.11
N THR A 141 21.10 -8.41 -2.83
CA THR A 141 21.22 -9.46 -3.84
C THR A 141 20.15 -10.53 -3.58
N LEU A 142 19.41 -10.89 -4.63
CA LEU A 142 18.40 -11.93 -4.63
C LEU A 142 18.73 -12.93 -5.74
N SER A 143 18.81 -14.22 -5.43
CA SER A 143 18.97 -15.29 -6.42
C SER A 143 17.70 -16.13 -6.47
N LEU A 144 17.18 -16.40 -7.67
CA LEU A 144 15.97 -17.18 -7.88
C LEU A 144 16.22 -18.29 -8.92
N PRO A 145 15.70 -19.51 -8.71
CA PRO A 145 15.81 -20.58 -9.69
C PRO A 145 14.92 -20.31 -10.91
N CYS A 146 15.44 -20.56 -12.10
CA CYS A 146 14.67 -20.54 -13.34
C CYS A 146 13.90 -21.85 -13.53
N THR A 147 12.68 -21.76 -14.07
CA THR A 147 11.89 -22.95 -14.40
C THR A 147 11.17 -22.82 -15.74
N ASN A 148 11.08 -23.92 -16.49
CA ASN A 148 10.21 -24.04 -17.67
C ASN A 148 8.80 -24.57 -17.32
N MET A 149 8.57 -24.98 -16.07
CA MET A 149 7.28 -25.53 -15.62
C MET A 149 6.39 -24.42 -15.03
N LEU A 150 5.29 -24.11 -15.71
CA LEU A 150 4.33 -23.10 -15.24
C LEU A 150 3.75 -23.40 -13.86
N SER A 151 3.59 -24.68 -13.49
CA SER A 151 3.11 -25.09 -12.17
C SER A 151 4.03 -24.60 -11.04
N ASN A 152 5.35 -24.65 -11.23
CA ASN A 152 6.32 -24.13 -10.29
C ASN A 152 6.24 -22.60 -10.20
N LEU A 153 6.03 -21.91 -11.31
CA LEU A 153 5.87 -20.45 -11.34
C LEU A 153 4.65 -20.00 -10.53
N PHE A 154 3.49 -20.65 -10.70
CA PHE A 154 2.30 -20.34 -9.91
C PHE A 154 2.45 -20.70 -8.43
N ARG A 155 3.18 -21.77 -8.10
CA ARG A 155 3.46 -22.14 -6.71
C ARG A 155 4.38 -21.14 -6.01
N ALA A 156 5.34 -20.58 -6.74
CA ALA A 156 6.31 -19.60 -6.23
C ALA A 156 5.81 -18.14 -6.32
N ALA A 157 4.58 -17.91 -6.78
CA ALA A 157 4.04 -16.57 -6.90
C ALA A 157 3.81 -15.94 -5.52
N ASP A 158 4.23 -14.69 -5.35
CA ASP A 158 3.98 -13.90 -4.16
C ASP A 158 2.77 -12.98 -4.37
N LEU A 159 1.68 -13.21 -3.64
CA LEU A 159 0.43 -12.49 -3.82
C LEU A 159 0.60 -10.98 -3.61
N ASP A 160 1.28 -10.59 -2.54
CA ASP A 160 1.37 -9.19 -2.12
C ASP A 160 2.21 -8.39 -3.12
N SER A 161 3.32 -8.95 -3.60
CA SER A 161 4.17 -8.33 -4.62
C SER A 161 3.45 -8.24 -5.97
N GLN A 162 2.72 -9.28 -6.37
CA GLN A 162 1.93 -9.26 -7.60
C GLN A 162 0.85 -8.19 -7.53
N PHE A 163 0.13 -8.12 -6.40
CA PHE A 163 -0.91 -7.12 -6.20
C PHE A 163 -0.32 -5.70 -6.14
N ALA A 164 0.79 -5.49 -5.42
CA ALA A 164 1.47 -4.19 -5.37
C ALA A 164 1.95 -3.73 -6.75
N CYS A 165 2.40 -4.65 -7.60
CA CYS A 165 2.74 -4.36 -8.99
C CYS A 165 1.51 -3.90 -9.79
N MET A 166 0.41 -4.65 -9.73
CA MET A 166 -0.85 -4.29 -10.39
C MET A 166 -1.38 -2.93 -9.90
N LEU A 167 -1.30 -2.67 -8.59
CA LEU A 167 -1.70 -1.41 -7.96
C LEU A 167 -0.90 -0.22 -8.51
N LYS A 168 0.44 -0.33 -8.58
CA LYS A 168 1.32 0.71 -9.12
C LYS A 168 1.14 0.93 -10.61
N GLN A 169 0.96 -0.14 -11.38
CA GLN A 169 0.65 -0.05 -12.82
C GLN A 169 -0.67 0.68 -13.06
N ALA A 170 -1.73 0.33 -12.34
CA ALA A 170 -3.01 1.01 -12.43
C ALA A 170 -2.88 2.51 -12.10
N ALA A 171 -2.16 2.86 -11.02
CA ALA A 171 -1.93 4.26 -10.65
C ALA A 171 -1.19 5.06 -11.74
N ASN A 172 -0.18 4.46 -12.37
CA ASN A 172 0.59 5.09 -13.45
C ASN A 172 -0.22 5.34 -14.73
N GLU A 173 -1.26 4.53 -14.97
CA GLU A 173 -2.09 4.64 -16.17
C GLU A 173 -3.23 5.66 -16.04
N ILE A 174 -3.73 5.92 -14.83
CA ILE A 174 -4.85 6.84 -14.58
C ILE A 174 -4.65 8.23 -15.22
N PRO A 175 -3.47 8.87 -15.18
CA PRO A 175 -3.27 10.18 -15.81
C PRO A 175 -3.39 10.18 -17.34
N SER A 176 -3.26 9.02 -18.00
CA SER A 176 -3.18 8.90 -19.46
C SER A 176 -4.33 8.14 -20.11
N LYS A 177 -5.10 7.37 -19.33
CA LYS A 177 -6.19 6.52 -19.83
C LYS A 177 -7.49 6.80 -19.07
N ALA A 178 -8.62 6.58 -19.72
CA ALA A 178 -9.93 6.67 -19.08
C ALA A 178 -10.08 5.58 -18.00
N LEU A 179 -10.64 5.94 -16.83
CA LEU A 179 -10.79 5.04 -15.67
C LEU A 179 -11.43 3.67 -16.00
N PRO A 180 -12.48 3.58 -16.85
CA PRO A 180 -13.05 2.28 -17.22
C PRO A 180 -12.05 1.35 -17.91
N LEU A 181 -11.14 1.89 -18.74
CA LEU A 181 -10.12 1.11 -19.42
C LEU A 181 -9.06 0.58 -18.45
N VAL A 182 -8.66 1.41 -17.47
CA VAL A 182 -7.71 0.97 -16.43
C VAL A 182 -8.32 -0.13 -15.55
N LYS A 183 -9.61 0.00 -15.19
CA LYS A 183 -10.36 -1.05 -14.49
C LYS A 183 -10.43 -2.35 -15.27
N GLU A 184 -10.71 -2.26 -16.57
CA GLU A 184 -10.76 -3.41 -17.46
C GLU A 184 -9.38 -4.07 -17.57
N GLN A 185 -8.31 -3.28 -17.70
CA GLN A 185 -6.93 -3.77 -17.76
C GLN A 185 -6.51 -4.52 -16.49
N ALA A 186 -6.78 -3.96 -15.31
CA ALA A 186 -6.54 -4.65 -14.04
C ALA A 186 -7.33 -5.97 -13.94
N SER A 187 -8.60 -5.97 -14.35
CA SER A 187 -9.45 -7.15 -14.33
C SER A 187 -8.96 -8.22 -15.31
N ASN A 188 -8.61 -7.82 -16.54
CA ASN A 188 -8.08 -8.70 -17.57
C ASN A 188 -6.73 -9.30 -17.16
N GLY A 189 -5.87 -8.55 -16.46
CA GLY A 189 -4.63 -9.08 -15.88
C GLY A 189 -4.89 -10.25 -14.93
N CYS A 190 -5.83 -10.09 -13.98
CA CYS A 190 -6.25 -11.15 -13.08
C CYS A 190 -6.88 -12.33 -13.83
N ILE A 191 -7.81 -12.08 -14.76
CA ILE A 191 -8.48 -13.12 -15.54
C ILE A 191 -7.47 -13.94 -16.34
N ASN A 192 -6.52 -13.29 -17.01
CA ASN A 192 -5.51 -13.96 -17.82
C ASN A 192 -4.58 -14.85 -16.98
N ALA A 193 -4.20 -14.39 -15.79
CA ALA A 193 -3.38 -15.20 -14.88
C ALA A 193 -4.12 -16.48 -14.44
N LEU A 194 -5.38 -16.36 -14.04
CA LEU A 194 -6.20 -17.51 -13.60
C LEU A 194 -6.56 -18.43 -14.76
N TYR A 195 -6.85 -17.87 -15.93
CA TYR A 195 -7.08 -18.64 -17.15
C TYR A 195 -5.85 -19.44 -17.55
N ALA A 196 -4.65 -18.84 -17.50
CA ALA A 196 -3.39 -19.54 -17.76
C ALA A 196 -3.17 -20.69 -16.76
N TYR A 197 -3.43 -20.47 -15.47
CA TYR A 197 -3.35 -21.55 -14.47
C TYR A 197 -4.32 -22.70 -14.80
N ARG A 198 -5.59 -22.40 -15.08
CA ARG A 198 -6.59 -23.41 -15.44
C ARG A 198 -6.19 -24.18 -16.69
N LYS A 199 -5.69 -23.49 -17.72
CA LYS A 199 -5.37 -24.10 -19.02
C LYS A 199 -4.12 -24.97 -18.98
N PHE A 200 -3.10 -24.57 -18.24
CA PHE A 200 -1.77 -25.17 -18.32
C PHE A 200 -1.33 -25.94 -17.06
N CYS A 201 -1.99 -25.74 -15.92
CA CYS A 201 -1.58 -26.35 -14.65
C CYS A 201 -2.67 -27.21 -13.99
N ALA A 202 -3.95 -26.88 -14.18
CA ALA A 202 -5.03 -27.63 -13.56
C ALA A 202 -5.25 -29.00 -14.25
N THR A 203 -5.52 -30.02 -13.44
CA THR A 203 -6.02 -31.31 -13.94
C THR A 203 -7.41 -31.14 -14.56
N VAL A 204 -7.89 -32.11 -15.35
CA VAL A 204 -9.22 -32.04 -15.98
C VAL A 204 -10.31 -31.87 -14.92
N THR A 205 -10.86 -30.66 -14.83
CA THR A 205 -11.95 -30.26 -13.93
C THR A 205 -13.18 -29.86 -14.73
N SER A 206 -14.37 -29.98 -14.14
CA SER A 206 -15.62 -29.58 -14.79
C SER A 206 -15.62 -28.09 -15.17
N SER A 207 -16.36 -27.74 -16.23
CA SER A 207 -16.49 -26.34 -16.71
C SER A 207 -17.20 -25.42 -15.72
N GLY A 208 -17.95 -25.97 -14.75
CA GLY A 208 -18.67 -25.20 -13.73
C GLY A 208 -17.83 -24.77 -12.52
N GLN A 209 -16.55 -25.17 -12.45
CA GLN A 209 -15.67 -24.82 -11.32
C GLN A 209 -14.68 -23.72 -11.72
N LEU A 210 -14.45 -22.74 -10.83
CA LEU A 210 -13.34 -21.81 -10.95
C LEU A 210 -12.15 -22.37 -10.15
N ILE A 211 -11.03 -22.63 -10.83
CA ILE A 211 -9.84 -23.22 -10.22
C ILE A 211 -8.79 -22.13 -10.04
N LEU A 212 -8.33 -21.95 -8.81
CA LEU A 212 -7.36 -20.92 -8.43
C LEU A 212 -6.06 -21.59 -7.94
N PRO A 213 -4.88 -21.01 -8.23
CA PRO A 213 -3.65 -21.43 -7.57
C PRO A 213 -3.68 -20.96 -6.11
N GLU A 214 -3.21 -21.79 -5.18
CA GLU A 214 -3.21 -21.48 -3.74
C GLU A 214 -2.54 -20.13 -3.44
N ALA A 215 -1.40 -19.86 -4.10
CA ALA A 215 -0.64 -18.64 -3.96
C ALA A 215 -1.40 -17.37 -4.39
N LEU A 216 -2.37 -17.45 -5.31
CA LEU A 216 -3.11 -16.28 -5.83
C LEU A 216 -4.62 -16.37 -5.54
N LYS A 217 -5.03 -17.17 -4.55
CA LYS A 217 -6.45 -17.40 -4.26
C LYS A 217 -7.23 -16.12 -3.91
N LEU A 218 -6.55 -15.12 -3.34
CA LEU A 218 -7.13 -13.82 -2.98
C LEU A 218 -6.92 -12.73 -4.05
N LEU A 219 -6.19 -13.02 -5.12
CA LEU A 219 -5.96 -12.06 -6.20
C LEU A 219 -7.27 -11.51 -6.82
N PRO A 220 -8.33 -12.32 -7.06
CA PRO A 220 -9.60 -11.79 -7.53
C PRO A 220 -10.23 -10.79 -6.56
N LEU A 221 -10.16 -11.07 -5.25
CA LEU A 221 -10.72 -10.23 -4.21
C LEU A 221 -10.00 -8.87 -4.17
N TYR A 222 -8.67 -8.88 -4.18
CA TYR A 222 -7.88 -7.65 -4.17
C TYR A 222 -8.01 -6.85 -5.47
N THR A 223 -8.13 -7.53 -6.61
CA THR A 223 -8.41 -6.88 -7.90
C THR A 223 -9.78 -6.19 -7.87
N LEU A 224 -10.82 -6.85 -7.33
CA LEU A 224 -12.13 -6.22 -7.15
C LEU A 224 -12.05 -5.02 -6.21
N ALA A 225 -11.34 -5.15 -5.09
CA ALA A 225 -11.12 -4.06 -4.14
C ALA A 225 -10.42 -2.85 -4.79
N LEU A 226 -9.38 -3.10 -5.60
CA LEU A 226 -8.69 -2.08 -6.40
C LEU A 226 -9.66 -1.32 -7.31
N THR A 227 -10.57 -1.99 -8.02
CA THR A 227 -11.54 -1.29 -8.88
C THR A 227 -12.52 -0.38 -8.13
N LYS A 228 -12.70 -0.61 -6.82
CA LYS A 228 -13.54 0.19 -5.93
C LYS A 228 -12.76 1.27 -5.15
N SER A 229 -11.43 1.24 -5.23
CA SER A 229 -10.56 2.19 -4.53
C SER A 229 -10.73 3.64 -5.01
N VAL A 230 -10.26 4.60 -4.20
CA VAL A 230 -10.27 6.05 -4.49
C VAL A 230 -9.66 6.37 -5.86
N GLY A 231 -8.61 5.65 -6.26
CA GLY A 231 -7.95 5.82 -7.55
C GLY A 231 -8.87 5.58 -8.75
N LEU A 232 -9.63 4.48 -8.72
CA LEU A 232 -10.38 3.98 -9.89
C LEU A 232 -11.89 4.21 -9.82
N ARG A 233 -12.45 4.53 -8.66
CA ARG A 233 -13.87 4.90 -8.55
C ARG A 233 -14.15 6.20 -9.33
N THR A 234 -15.31 6.24 -9.98
CA THR A 234 -15.72 7.36 -10.84
C THR A 234 -16.18 8.55 -10.01
N ASP A 235 -16.74 8.29 -8.85
CA ASP A 235 -17.21 9.25 -7.89
C ASP A 235 -16.10 9.61 -6.89
N GLY A 236 -15.78 10.89 -6.72
CA GLY A 236 -14.75 11.29 -5.78
C GLY A 236 -14.11 12.61 -6.13
N ARG A 237 -13.41 13.20 -5.15
CA ARG A 237 -12.67 14.46 -5.36
C ARG A 237 -11.45 14.21 -6.23
N ILE A 238 -11.21 15.11 -7.17
CA ILE A 238 -10.04 15.07 -8.06
C ILE A 238 -8.75 15.08 -7.21
N ASP A 239 -8.66 15.94 -6.20
CA ASP A 239 -7.49 15.99 -5.32
C ASP A 239 -7.26 14.68 -4.55
N GLY A 240 -8.32 14.00 -4.11
CA GLY A 240 -8.20 12.71 -3.44
C GLY A 240 -7.65 11.63 -4.37
N ARG A 241 -8.09 11.63 -5.63
CA ARG A 241 -7.56 10.71 -6.65
C ARG A 241 -6.10 11.01 -6.97
N SER A 242 -5.75 12.29 -7.18
CA SER A 242 -4.39 12.72 -7.44
C SER A 242 -3.46 12.38 -6.28
N PHE A 243 -3.90 12.61 -5.04
CA PHE A 243 -3.15 12.19 -3.84
C PHE A 243 -2.91 10.68 -3.85
N TRP A 244 -3.96 9.88 -4.06
CA TRP A 244 -3.87 8.41 -4.09
C TRP A 244 -2.86 7.90 -5.13
N ILE A 245 -2.83 8.47 -6.35
CA ILE A 245 -1.86 8.11 -7.40
C ILE A 245 -0.42 8.33 -6.93
N ASN A 246 -0.17 9.46 -6.27
CA ASN A 246 1.16 9.80 -5.78
C ASN A 246 1.57 8.93 -4.59
N TYR A 247 0.65 8.68 -3.66
CA TYR A 247 0.89 7.81 -2.51
C TYR A 247 1.23 6.38 -2.96
N VAL A 248 0.45 5.82 -3.90
CA VAL A 248 0.66 4.48 -4.47
C VAL A 248 2.02 4.36 -5.16
N SER A 249 2.51 5.42 -5.80
CA SER A 249 3.75 5.38 -6.57
C SER A 249 4.95 4.90 -5.72
N SER A 250 5.06 5.38 -4.47
CA SER A 250 6.12 4.98 -3.54
C SER A 250 5.70 3.97 -2.48
N LEU A 251 4.44 3.52 -2.49
CA LEU A 251 3.88 2.64 -1.46
C LEU A 251 4.67 1.33 -1.32
N SER A 252 4.91 0.92 -0.07
CA SER A 252 5.54 -0.35 0.26
C SER A 252 4.57 -1.52 0.06
N THR A 253 5.12 -2.70 -0.28
CA THR A 253 4.33 -3.92 -0.51
C THR A 253 3.38 -4.26 0.66
N PRO A 254 3.79 -4.19 1.94
CA PRO A 254 2.91 -4.50 3.06
C PRO A 254 1.69 -3.59 3.19
N LEU A 255 1.76 -2.35 2.67
CA LEU A 255 0.67 -1.38 2.72
C LEU A 255 -0.23 -1.41 1.48
N ALA A 256 0.17 -2.13 0.42
CA ALA A 256 -0.58 -2.20 -0.83
C ALA A 256 -1.97 -2.80 -0.65
N VAL A 257 -2.06 -3.94 0.05
CA VAL A 257 -3.32 -4.64 0.30
C VAL A 257 -4.21 -3.85 1.27
N PRO A 258 -3.75 -3.43 2.48
CA PRO A 258 -4.58 -2.64 3.40
C PRO A 258 -5.18 -1.37 2.77
N LEU A 259 -4.45 -0.71 1.86
CA LEU A 259 -4.93 0.51 1.19
C LEU A 259 -6.24 0.30 0.40
N VAL A 260 -6.43 -0.89 -0.18
CA VAL A 260 -7.64 -1.19 -0.97
C VAL A 260 -8.60 -2.15 -0.27
N TYR A 261 -8.08 -3.01 0.59
CA TYR A 261 -8.82 -4.01 1.36
C TYR A 261 -8.45 -3.84 2.85
N PRO A 262 -9.09 -2.86 3.52
CA PRO A 262 -8.82 -2.53 4.93
C PRO A 262 -8.97 -3.72 5.88
N ARG A 263 -8.34 -3.66 7.05
CA ARG A 263 -8.56 -4.64 8.12
C ARG A 263 -9.66 -4.13 9.05
N MET A 264 -10.69 -4.95 9.26
CA MET A 264 -11.77 -4.67 10.20
C MET A 264 -11.55 -5.50 11.46
N ILE A 265 -11.56 -4.87 12.63
CA ILE A 265 -11.20 -5.47 13.91
C ILE A 265 -12.37 -5.26 14.88
N SER A 266 -12.81 -6.32 15.54
CA SER A 266 -13.82 -6.22 16.62
C SER A 266 -13.15 -5.70 17.89
N VAL A 267 -13.60 -4.55 18.38
CA VAL A 267 -13.04 -3.87 19.55
C VAL A 267 -13.82 -4.20 20.82
N HIS A 268 -15.13 -4.38 20.71
CA HIS A 268 -16.03 -4.63 21.84
C HIS A 268 -15.75 -5.93 22.60
N ASN A 269 -15.03 -6.89 22.00
CA ASN A 269 -14.74 -8.21 22.58
C ASN A 269 -13.26 -8.42 22.96
N LEU A 270 -12.45 -7.36 23.03
CA LEU A 270 -11.01 -7.48 23.31
C LEU A 270 -10.70 -8.01 24.72
N ASP A 271 -11.56 -7.71 25.70
CA ASP A 271 -11.39 -8.19 27.07
C ASP A 271 -11.61 -9.70 27.21
N ALA A 272 -12.50 -10.29 26.40
CA ALA A 272 -12.86 -11.70 26.52
C ALA A 272 -11.81 -12.67 25.97
N LYS A 273 -10.82 -12.19 25.22
CA LYS A 273 -9.79 -13.00 24.58
C LYS A 273 -8.43 -12.77 25.26
N ASP A 274 -8.26 -13.31 26.46
CA ASP A 274 -6.97 -13.40 27.16
C ASP A 274 -6.06 -14.49 26.55
N ASN A 275 -5.83 -14.43 25.24
CA ASN A 275 -4.72 -15.18 24.65
C ASN A 275 -3.47 -14.32 24.74
N GLU A 276 -2.58 -14.67 25.67
CA GLU A 276 -1.30 -13.98 25.94
C GLU A 276 -0.36 -13.90 24.72
N GLU A 277 -0.64 -14.61 23.62
CA GLU A 277 0.22 -14.67 22.43
C GLU A 277 -0.14 -13.69 21.31
N SER A 278 -1.32 -13.06 21.29
CA SER A 278 -1.64 -12.08 20.23
C SER A 278 -2.41 -10.87 20.77
N VAL A 279 -1.74 -9.71 20.75
CA VAL A 279 -2.31 -8.42 21.20
C VAL A 279 -3.50 -7.97 20.35
N LEU A 280 -3.61 -8.43 19.10
CA LEU A 280 -4.65 -8.01 18.15
C LEU A 280 -5.50 -9.20 17.69
N PRO A 281 -6.85 -9.13 17.73
CA PRO A 281 -7.69 -10.20 17.23
C PRO A 281 -7.63 -10.27 15.70
N PRO A 282 -7.93 -11.45 15.11
CA PRO A 282 -7.89 -11.60 13.66
C PRO A 282 -8.91 -10.67 12.99
N PRO A 283 -8.58 -10.07 11.83
CA PRO A 283 -9.52 -9.23 11.09
C PRO A 283 -10.77 -10.02 10.67
N ILE A 284 -11.92 -9.36 10.71
CA ILE A 284 -13.18 -9.90 10.20
C ILE A 284 -13.36 -9.55 8.71
N PRO A 285 -14.07 -10.39 7.93
CA PRO A 285 -14.30 -10.10 6.51
C PRO A 285 -15.07 -8.79 6.30
N LEU A 286 -14.77 -8.09 5.21
CA LEU A 286 -15.38 -6.81 4.87
C LEU A 286 -16.78 -6.99 4.25
N SER A 287 -17.75 -7.33 5.10
CA SER A 287 -19.16 -7.48 4.73
C SER A 287 -20.05 -6.99 5.86
N SER A 288 -21.16 -6.33 5.51
CA SER A 288 -22.13 -5.85 6.50
C SER A 288 -22.77 -6.98 7.31
N GLU A 289 -22.72 -8.21 6.82
CA GLU A 289 -23.22 -9.40 7.55
C GLU A 289 -22.41 -9.73 8.82
N HIS A 290 -21.19 -9.20 8.92
CA HIS A 290 -20.32 -9.38 10.10
C HIS A 290 -20.41 -8.22 11.08
N LEU A 291 -21.20 -7.19 10.76
CA LEU A 291 -21.47 -6.07 11.65
C LEU A 291 -22.76 -6.33 12.42
N SER A 292 -22.68 -6.23 13.74
CA SER A 292 -23.81 -6.28 14.65
C SER A 292 -24.10 -4.89 15.21
N ASN A 293 -25.37 -4.62 15.51
CA ASN A 293 -25.80 -3.32 16.06
C ASN A 293 -25.38 -3.11 17.51
N ASP A 294 -24.95 -4.17 18.20
CA ASP A 294 -24.41 -4.15 19.57
C ASP A 294 -22.88 -4.12 19.61
N GLY A 295 -22.21 -4.06 18.45
CA GLY A 295 -20.76 -4.13 18.33
C GLY A 295 -20.06 -2.79 18.08
N VAL A 296 -18.79 -2.72 18.52
CA VAL A 296 -17.82 -1.68 18.16
C VAL A 296 -16.71 -2.28 17.30
N TYR A 297 -16.38 -1.63 16.18
CA TYR A 297 -15.44 -2.12 15.18
C TYR A 297 -14.49 -1.02 14.73
N PHE A 298 -13.22 -1.38 14.55
CA PHE A 298 -12.17 -0.50 14.05
C PHE A 298 -11.75 -0.97 12.64
N LEU A 299 -11.87 -0.08 11.67
CA LEU A 299 -11.49 -0.32 10.28
C LEU A 299 -10.27 0.53 9.96
N GLU A 300 -9.15 -0.10 9.63
CA GLU A 300 -7.93 0.62 9.25
C GLU A 300 -7.46 0.19 7.86
N ASN A 301 -6.88 1.13 7.10
CA ASN A 301 -6.42 0.90 5.73
C ASN A 301 -4.92 1.23 5.55
N GLY A 302 -4.17 1.36 6.65
CA GLY A 302 -2.79 1.82 6.65
C GLY A 302 -2.58 3.34 6.48
N GLU A 303 -3.63 4.12 6.25
CA GLU A 303 -3.57 5.60 6.16
C GLU A 303 -4.51 6.28 7.17
N ASP A 304 -5.72 5.75 7.29
CA ASP A 304 -6.81 6.21 8.14
C ASP A 304 -7.35 5.06 8.99
N GLY A 305 -7.90 5.44 10.15
CA GLY A 305 -8.66 4.56 11.03
C GLY A 305 -10.08 5.10 11.18
N LEU A 306 -11.07 4.23 10.98
CA LEU A 306 -12.49 4.53 11.11
C LEU A 306 -13.06 3.67 12.23
N LEU A 307 -13.85 4.29 13.11
CA LEU A 307 -14.59 3.60 14.15
C LEU A 307 -16.06 3.51 13.78
N TYR A 308 -16.59 2.29 13.79
CA TYR A 308 -18.02 2.02 13.68
C TYR A 308 -18.55 1.59 15.04
N VAL A 309 -19.57 2.29 15.51
CA VAL A 309 -20.25 2.04 16.79
C VAL A 309 -21.72 1.76 16.47
N GLY A 310 -22.19 0.56 16.79
CA GLY A 310 -23.59 0.20 16.62
C GLY A 310 -24.51 0.99 17.56
N GLU A 311 -25.78 1.14 17.16
CA GLU A 311 -26.76 1.91 17.93
C GLU A 311 -27.18 1.23 19.26
N SER A 312 -27.06 -0.10 19.32
CA SER A 312 -27.48 -0.94 20.45
C SER A 312 -26.31 -1.41 21.31
N VAL A 313 -25.13 -0.77 21.19
CA VAL A 313 -23.96 -1.11 22.01
C VAL A 313 -24.27 -0.86 23.50
N GLU A 314 -23.89 -1.80 24.35
CA GLU A 314 -24.09 -1.67 25.79
C GLU A 314 -23.38 -0.45 26.37
N SER A 315 -24.06 0.25 27.28
CA SER A 315 -23.55 1.47 27.92
C SER A 315 -22.23 1.24 28.67
N ASP A 316 -22.01 0.04 29.22
CA ASP A 316 -20.75 -0.32 29.88
C ASP A 316 -19.55 -0.30 28.91
N ILE A 317 -19.72 -0.83 27.70
CA ILE A 317 -18.69 -0.83 26.64
C ILE A 317 -18.43 0.60 26.17
N LEU A 318 -19.48 1.40 25.96
CA LEU A 318 -19.35 2.81 25.57
C LEU A 318 -18.65 3.64 26.64
N GLN A 319 -18.96 3.42 27.91
CA GLN A 319 -18.32 4.12 29.02
C GLN A 319 -16.84 3.73 29.12
N LYS A 320 -16.48 2.46 28.89
CA LYS A 320 -15.10 1.98 28.91
C LYS A 320 -14.26 2.49 27.74
N LEU A 321 -14.81 2.53 26.53
CA LEU A 321 -14.06 2.90 25.31
C LEU A 321 -14.10 4.41 24.99
N PHE A 322 -15.21 5.07 25.31
CA PHE A 322 -15.49 6.44 24.87
C PHE A 322 -15.85 7.39 26.01
N GLY A 323 -16.07 6.88 27.24
CA GLY A 323 -16.43 7.70 28.39
C GLY A 323 -17.84 8.32 28.32
N VAL A 324 -18.69 7.82 27.42
CA VAL A 324 -20.07 8.31 27.20
C VAL A 324 -21.10 7.23 27.47
N PRO A 325 -22.31 7.59 27.91
CA PRO A 325 -23.36 6.62 28.25
C PRO A 325 -24.12 6.12 27.02
N SER A 326 -24.06 6.84 25.89
CA SER A 326 -24.82 6.52 24.66
C SER A 326 -24.01 6.81 23.39
N ALA A 327 -24.26 6.05 22.32
CA ALA A 327 -23.57 6.23 21.04
C ALA A 327 -23.89 7.58 20.38
N ALA A 328 -25.06 8.16 20.68
CA ALA A 328 -25.48 9.47 20.18
C ALA A 328 -24.63 10.64 20.69
N GLU A 329 -23.91 10.44 21.80
CA GLU A 329 -23.01 11.46 22.39
C GLU A 329 -21.60 11.44 21.77
N ILE A 330 -21.29 10.42 20.96
CA ILE A 330 -20.01 10.33 20.25
C ILE A 330 -19.99 11.38 19.13
N ARG A 331 -19.07 12.33 19.25
CA ARG A 331 -18.86 13.36 18.24
C ARG A 331 -18.18 12.77 17.01
N SER A 332 -18.54 13.29 15.83
CA SER A 332 -17.88 12.92 14.57
C SER A 332 -16.39 13.26 14.54
N GLN A 333 -16.00 14.37 15.17
CA GLN A 333 -14.61 14.70 15.45
C GLN A 333 -14.25 14.17 16.83
N TYR A 334 -13.63 13.01 16.86
CA TYR A 334 -13.24 12.32 18.09
C TYR A 334 -11.72 12.21 18.18
N VAL A 335 -11.17 12.60 19.33
CA VAL A 335 -9.78 12.33 19.69
C VAL A 335 -9.79 11.08 20.55
N LEU A 336 -9.06 10.05 20.11
CA LEU A 336 -8.89 8.84 20.91
C LEU A 336 -8.25 9.19 22.25
N GLN A 337 -8.89 8.74 23.32
CA GLN A 337 -8.42 8.87 24.69
C GLN A 337 -8.23 7.49 25.29
N GLN A 338 -7.16 7.34 26.06
CA GLN A 338 -6.95 6.14 26.85
C GLN A 338 -7.59 6.33 28.22
N TYR A 339 -8.55 5.47 28.54
CA TYR A 339 -9.21 5.42 29.84
C TYR A 339 -8.56 4.37 30.75
N ASP A 340 -8.68 4.54 32.07
CA ASP A 340 -8.09 3.64 33.06
C ASP A 340 -8.94 2.36 33.24
N ASN A 341 -9.03 1.54 32.18
CA ASN A 341 -9.65 0.22 32.21
C ASN A 341 -8.95 -0.73 31.22
N GLN A 342 -9.16 -2.04 31.36
CA GLN A 342 -8.47 -3.05 30.56
C GLN A 342 -8.84 -2.96 29.07
N LEU A 343 -10.13 -2.78 28.75
CA LEU A 343 -10.62 -2.68 27.39
C LEU A 343 -9.97 -1.53 26.62
N SER A 344 -9.95 -0.33 27.21
CA SER A 344 -9.35 0.86 26.62
C SER A 344 -7.83 0.83 26.60
N LYS A 345 -7.17 0.00 27.41
CA LYS A 345 -5.72 -0.21 27.35
C LYS A 345 -5.33 -1.22 26.27
N LYS A 346 -6.21 -2.19 25.98
CA LYS A 346 -6.03 -3.19 24.92
C LYS A 346 -6.34 -2.60 23.53
N PHE A 347 -7.33 -1.70 23.44
CA PHE A 347 -7.68 -0.97 22.24
C PHE A 347 -6.71 0.18 21.97
#